data_AF-A0A820S116-F1
#
_entry.id   AF-A0A820S116-F1
#
_cell.length_a   1.000
_cell.length_b   1.000
_cell.length_c   1.000
_cell.angle_alpha   90.00
_cell.angle_beta   90.00
_cell.angle_gamma   90.00
#
_symmetry.space_group_name_H-M   'P 1'
#
loop_
_entity.id
_entity.type
_entity.pdbx_description
1 polymer ?
#
loop_
_entity_poly.entity_id
_entity_poly.type
_entity_poly.pdbx_seq_one_letter_code
_entity_poly.pdbx_strand_id
1 'polypeptide(L)'
;MEYDYTAKTELVEFCRDQFHDNPHELQIIDEFQRDYHVHTPIWWYTCECFTYQLLNRALRIQDVEIIIKMGFFLRDVHRHLEELHSKIDPSIFITVYRGKSMPVADFDEIKNRKDGLLAFNTFLSTSLNEEVSLQF
;
A
#
# COMPACT_ATOMS: atom_id res chain seq x y z
N MET A 1 13.41 -0.88 -18.66
CA MET A 1 14.30 0.15 -18.07
C MET A 1 13.92 1.55 -18.53
N GLU A 2 13.73 1.81 -19.82
CA GLU A 2 13.32 3.15 -20.31
C GLU A 2 11.87 3.52 -19.93
N TYR A 3 10.92 2.58 -20.06
CA TYR A 3 9.50 2.79 -19.72
C TYR A 3 9.26 3.10 -18.22
N ASP A 4 10.01 2.45 -17.32
CA ASP A 4 9.86 2.66 -15.88
C ASP A 4 10.42 4.03 -15.43
N TYR A 5 11.40 4.58 -16.14
CA TYR A 5 11.94 5.92 -15.84
C TYR A 5 10.92 7.02 -16.17
N THR A 6 10.25 6.91 -17.32
CA THR A 6 9.16 7.82 -17.70
C THR A 6 7.98 7.71 -16.73
N ALA A 7 7.54 6.49 -16.40
CA ALA A 7 6.43 6.27 -15.47
C ALA A 7 6.73 6.82 -14.06
N LYS A 8 7.96 6.64 -13.54
CA LYS A 8 8.36 7.22 -12.25
C LYS A 8 8.32 8.74 -12.28
N THR A 9 8.80 9.36 -13.37
CA THR A 9 8.80 10.82 -13.51
C THR A 9 7.39 11.38 -13.54
N GLU A 10 6.49 10.77 -14.32
CA GLU A 10 5.07 11.15 -14.37
C GLU A 10 4.39 11.02 -13.01
N LEU A 11 4.67 9.96 -12.25
CA LEU A 11 4.14 9.79 -10.89
C LEU A 11 4.66 10.89 -9.95
N VAL A 12 5.94 11.22 -10.02
CA VAL A 12 6.55 12.26 -9.19
C VAL A 12 5.93 13.62 -9.48
N GLU A 13 5.76 13.98 -10.75
CA GLU A 13 5.13 15.25 -11.15
C GLU A 13 3.68 15.33 -10.67
N PHE A 14 2.91 14.25 -10.85
CA PHE A 14 1.55 14.14 -10.33
C PHE A 14 1.52 14.33 -8.81
N CYS A 15 2.39 13.66 -8.07
CA CYS A 15 2.45 13.79 -6.61
C CYS A 15 2.85 15.21 -6.18
N ARG A 16 3.78 15.88 -6.86
CA ARG A 16 4.15 17.27 -6.53
C ARG A 16 2.96 18.22 -6.65
N ASP A 17 2.12 18.05 -7.66
CA ASP A 17 0.90 18.84 -7.83
C ASP A 17 -0.13 18.53 -6.73
N GLN A 18 -0.36 17.25 -6.43
CA GLN A 18 -1.31 16.83 -5.38
C GLN A 18 -0.89 17.26 -3.97
N PHE A 19 0.40 17.28 -3.68
CA PHE A 19 0.97 17.58 -2.35
C PHE A 19 1.69 18.94 -2.29
N HIS A 20 1.38 19.88 -3.20
CA HIS A 20 2.09 21.17 -3.32
C HIS A 20 2.11 22.01 -2.03
N ASP A 21 1.06 21.89 -1.21
CA ASP A 21 0.94 22.60 0.08
C ASP A 21 1.52 21.82 1.27
N ASN A 22 2.17 20.66 1.03
CA ASN A 22 2.75 19.81 2.07
C ASN A 22 4.28 19.68 1.90
N PRO A 23 5.08 20.57 2.53
CA PRO A 23 6.54 20.56 2.40
C PRO A 23 7.20 19.25 2.82
N HIS A 24 6.62 18.54 3.79
CA HIS A 24 7.13 17.26 4.25
C HIS A 24 6.99 16.17 3.18
N GLU A 25 5.83 16.07 2.55
CA GLU A 25 5.62 15.12 1.44
C GLU A 25 6.46 15.51 0.22
N LEU A 26 6.62 16.80 -0.09
CA LEU A 26 7.49 17.24 -1.18
C LEU A 26 8.94 16.79 -0.99
N GLN A 27 9.48 16.87 0.23
CA GLN A 27 10.81 16.36 0.54
C GLN A 27 10.91 14.84 0.33
N ILE A 28 9.89 14.08 0.74
CA ILE A 28 9.85 12.62 0.55
C ILE A 28 9.70 12.27 -0.94
N ILE A 29 8.96 13.06 -1.72
CA ILE A 29 8.83 12.88 -3.17
C ILE A 29 10.19 13.10 -3.84
N ASP A 30 10.97 14.09 -3.41
CA ASP A 30 12.32 14.32 -3.92
C ASP A 30 13.28 13.17 -3.58
N GLU A 31 13.18 12.63 -2.36
CA GLU A 31 13.92 11.45 -1.94
C GLU A 31 13.50 10.21 -2.76
N PHE A 32 12.20 9.99 -2.94
CA PHE A 32 11.68 8.92 -3.76
C PHE A 32 12.19 9.01 -5.21
N GLN A 33 12.19 10.21 -5.81
CA GLN A 33 12.68 10.38 -7.18
C GLN A 33 14.16 9.97 -7.32
N ARG A 34 15.00 10.41 -6.37
CA ARG A 34 16.46 10.22 -6.39
C ARG A 34 16.87 8.81 -5.94
N ASP A 35 16.30 8.34 -4.84
CA ASP A 35 16.78 7.21 -4.06
C ASP A 35 15.80 6.01 -4.09
N TYR A 36 14.87 5.96 -5.05
CA TYR A 36 13.90 4.87 -5.19
C TYR A 36 14.53 3.48 -5.05
N HIS A 37 15.67 3.25 -5.71
CA HIS A 37 16.38 1.96 -5.73
C HIS A 37 17.36 1.75 -4.57
N VAL A 38 17.60 2.78 -3.74
CA VAL A 38 18.39 2.64 -2.51
C VAL A 38 17.60 1.86 -1.46
N HIS A 39 16.29 2.07 -1.44
CA HIS A 39 15.36 1.32 -0.60
C HIS A 39 14.61 0.24 -1.38
N THR A 40 14.01 -0.71 -0.67
CA THR A 40 13.15 -1.72 -1.31
C THR A 40 11.76 -1.14 -1.60
N PRO A 41 11.01 -1.68 -2.58
CA PRO A 41 9.64 -1.24 -2.84
C PRO A 41 8.72 -1.35 -1.62
N ILE A 42 8.92 -2.39 -0.79
CA ILE A 42 8.15 -2.58 0.45
C ILE A 42 8.47 -1.49 1.47
N TRP A 43 9.73 -1.06 1.58
CA TRP A 43 10.12 0.04 2.47
C TRP A 43 9.32 1.31 2.13
N TRP A 44 9.28 1.67 0.84
CA TRP A 44 8.45 2.78 0.36
C TRP A 44 6.96 2.56 0.59
N TYR A 45 6.46 1.32 0.49
CA TYR A 45 5.05 1.02 0.75
C TYR A 45 4.68 1.09 2.23
N THR A 46 5.62 0.82 3.14
CA THR A 46 5.39 0.85 4.59
C THR A 46 5.78 2.18 5.25
N CYS A 47 6.48 3.05 4.54
CA CYS A 47 6.78 4.40 4.99
C CYS A 47 5.46 5.19 5.11
N GLU A 48 5.32 5.97 6.20
CA GLU A 48 4.17 6.84 6.40
C GLU A 48 4.28 8.09 5.51
N CYS A 49 4.07 7.89 4.21
CA CYS A 49 4.18 8.94 3.20
C CYS A 49 3.21 8.72 2.03
N PHE A 50 3.30 9.58 1.02
CA PHE A 50 2.41 9.61 -0.14
C PHE A 50 2.23 8.25 -0.83
N THR A 51 3.27 7.41 -0.95
CA THR A 51 3.21 6.12 -1.65
C THR A 51 2.20 5.17 -1.01
N TYR A 52 2.26 5.02 0.31
CA TYR A 52 1.33 4.19 1.07
C TYR A 52 -0.11 4.73 0.96
N GLN A 53 -0.27 6.04 1.18
CA GLN A 53 -1.59 6.67 1.22
C GLN A 53 -2.27 6.65 -0.15
N LEU A 54 -1.55 7.05 -1.19
CA LEU A 54 -2.06 7.18 -2.55
C LEU A 54 -2.44 5.80 -3.12
N LEU A 55 -1.56 4.79 -2.98
CA LEU A 55 -1.82 3.47 -3.53
C LEU A 55 -3.03 2.81 -2.85
N ASN A 56 -3.09 2.83 -1.51
CA ASN A 56 -4.20 2.24 -0.78
C ASN A 56 -5.53 2.95 -1.03
N ARG A 57 -5.51 4.28 -1.18
CA ARG A 57 -6.71 5.04 -1.54
C ARG A 57 -7.17 4.65 -2.94
N ALA A 58 -6.28 4.69 -3.93
CA ALA A 58 -6.60 4.40 -5.31
C ALA A 58 -7.18 2.98 -5.48
N LEU A 59 -6.57 1.98 -4.85
CA LEU A 59 -7.07 0.60 -4.84
C LEU A 59 -8.43 0.46 -4.14
N ARG A 60 -8.66 1.22 -3.05
CA ARG A 60 -9.93 1.17 -2.30
C ARG A 60 -11.11 1.74 -3.08
N ILE A 61 -10.91 2.86 -3.78
CA ILE A 61 -11.96 3.52 -4.57
C ILE A 61 -11.94 3.12 -6.05
N GLN A 62 -11.03 2.21 -6.43
CA GLN A 62 -10.80 1.78 -7.81
C GLN A 62 -10.50 2.95 -8.77
N ASP A 63 -9.66 3.88 -8.33
CA ASP A 63 -9.19 4.99 -9.15
C ASP A 63 -8.21 4.48 -10.21
N VAL A 64 -8.73 4.16 -11.40
CA VAL A 64 -7.97 3.55 -12.49
C VAL A 64 -6.84 4.46 -12.97
N GLU A 65 -7.04 5.77 -12.97
CA GLU A 65 -6.02 6.72 -13.42
C GLU A 65 -4.80 6.68 -12.49
N ILE A 66 -5.03 6.77 -11.18
CA ILE A 66 -3.94 6.70 -10.19
C ILE A 66 -3.30 5.30 -10.18
N ILE A 67 -4.10 4.23 -10.27
CA ILE A 67 -3.58 2.85 -10.34
C ILE A 67 -2.63 2.69 -11.52
N ILE A 68 -2.95 3.24 -12.69
CA ILE A 68 -2.07 3.17 -13.87
C ILE A 68 -0.79 3.95 -13.64
N LYS A 69 -0.85 5.18 -13.10
CA LYS A 69 0.35 5.99 -12.78
C LYS A 69 1.26 5.29 -11.76
N MET A 70 0.67 4.60 -10.79
CA MET A 70 1.38 3.81 -9.79
C MET A 70 1.70 2.38 -10.25
N GLY A 71 1.41 2.02 -11.51
CA GLY A 71 1.47 0.63 -11.98
C GLY A 71 2.85 -0.01 -11.85
N PHE A 72 3.93 0.75 -12.10
CA PHE A 72 5.29 0.25 -11.89
C PHE A 72 5.57 -0.02 -10.41
N PHE A 73 5.15 0.89 -9.52
CA PHE A 73 5.35 0.75 -8.08
C PHE A 73 4.52 -0.41 -7.51
N LEU A 74 3.26 -0.55 -7.94
CA LEU A 74 2.39 -1.66 -7.58
C LEU A 74 3.02 -3.01 -7.97
N ARG A 75 3.54 -3.11 -9.20
CA ARG A 75 4.25 -4.29 -9.70
C ARG A 75 5.49 -4.59 -8.86
N ASP A 76 6.29 -3.57 -8.55
CA ASP A 76 7.52 -3.75 -7.79
C ASP A 76 7.25 -4.18 -6.34
N VAL A 77 6.23 -3.61 -5.68
CA VAL A 77 5.76 -4.03 -4.36
C VAL A 77 5.27 -5.48 -4.40
N HIS A 78 4.44 -5.83 -5.37
CA HIS A 78 3.91 -7.18 -5.52
C HIS A 78 5.01 -8.23 -5.71
N ARG A 79 5.94 -7.98 -6.64
CA ARG A 79 7.08 -8.90 -6.90
C ARG A 79 7.96 -9.07 -5.67
N HIS A 80 8.26 -7.99 -4.96
CA HIS A 80 9.07 -8.07 -3.75
C HIS A 80 8.34 -8.87 -2.64
N LEU A 81 7.01 -8.78 -2.54
CA LEU A 81 6.23 -9.62 -1.64
C LEU A 81 6.26 -11.10 -2.05
N GLU A 82 6.14 -11.43 -3.34
CA GLU A 82 6.27 -12.81 -3.84
C GLU A 82 7.65 -13.40 -3.51
N GLU A 83 8.71 -12.62 -3.73
CA GLU A 83 10.08 -13.01 -3.38
C GLU A 83 10.25 -13.29 -1.89
N LEU A 84 9.70 -12.44 -1.01
CA LEU A 84 9.73 -12.69 0.43
C LEU A 84 8.89 -13.91 0.83
N HIS A 85 7.70 -14.04 0.27
CA HIS A 85 6.79 -15.16 0.55
C HIS A 85 7.39 -16.50 0.13
N SER A 86 8.09 -16.57 -1.01
CA SER A 86 8.77 -17.78 -1.48
C SER A 86 9.85 -18.32 -0.52
N LYS A 87 10.33 -17.50 0.42
CA LYS A 87 11.32 -17.88 1.43
C LYS A 87 10.69 -18.41 2.71
N ILE A 88 9.36 -18.31 2.85
CA ILE A 88 8.61 -18.77 4.01
C ILE A 88 8.16 -20.21 3.77
N ASP A 89 8.24 -21.03 4.81
CA ASP A 89 7.71 -22.40 4.76
C ASP A 89 6.18 -22.35 4.68
N PRO A 90 5.56 -22.91 3.62
CA PRO A 90 4.11 -22.86 3.42
C PRO A 90 3.31 -23.65 4.47
N SER A 91 3.97 -24.47 5.29
CA SER A 91 3.33 -25.19 6.39
C SER A 91 3.18 -24.34 7.67
N ILE A 92 3.83 -23.18 7.74
CA ILE A 92 3.75 -22.29 8.89
C ILE A 92 2.44 -21.50 8.85
N PHE A 93 1.62 -21.70 9.86
CA PHE A 93 0.46 -20.85 10.14
C PHE A 93 0.84 -19.81 11.19
N ILE A 94 0.62 -18.54 10.87
CA ILE A 94 0.74 -17.43 11.81
C ILE A 94 -0.62 -16.80 12.06
N THR A 95 -0.86 -16.40 13.30
CA THR A 95 -2.00 -15.53 13.63
C THR A 95 -1.51 -14.09 13.59
N VAL A 96 -2.23 -13.26 12.82
CA VAL A 96 -1.94 -11.83 12.69
C VAL A 96 -3.22 -11.03 12.96
N TYR A 97 -3.04 -9.81 13.46
CA TYR A 97 -4.10 -8.93 13.89
C TYR A 97 -4.07 -7.64 13.06
N ARG A 98 -5.26 -7.10 12.75
CA ARG A 98 -5.43 -5.85 12.02
C ARG A 98 -6.63 -5.09 12.56
N GLY A 99 -6.37 -3.88 13.07
CA GLY A 99 -7.41 -2.93 13.42
C GLY A 99 -8.00 -2.30 12.16
N LYS A 100 -9.33 -2.11 12.15
CA LYS A 100 -10.01 -1.38 11.09
C LYS A 100 -11.26 -0.69 11.65
N SER A 101 -11.22 0.64 11.65
CA SER A 101 -12.42 1.45 11.80
C SER A 101 -13.35 1.28 10.60
N MET A 102 -14.64 1.06 10.85
CA MET A 102 -15.68 0.94 9.82
C MET A 102 -17.05 1.38 10.36
N PRO A 103 -17.98 1.79 9.48
CA PRO A 103 -19.37 2.02 9.86
C PRO A 103 -20.02 0.79 10.50
N VAL A 104 -20.88 1.01 11.50
CA VAL A 104 -21.61 -0.08 12.18
C VAL A 104 -22.45 -0.90 11.19
N ALA A 105 -23.06 -0.23 10.20
CA ALA A 105 -23.83 -0.91 9.17
C ALA A 105 -22.99 -1.91 8.35
N ASP A 106 -21.78 -1.53 7.95
CA ASP A 106 -20.85 -2.41 7.22
C ASP A 106 -20.41 -3.59 8.10
N PHE A 107 -20.15 -3.33 9.39
CA PHE A 107 -19.81 -4.39 10.35
C PHE A 107 -20.97 -5.38 10.54
N ASP A 108 -22.20 -4.88 10.68
CA ASP A 108 -23.38 -5.73 10.80
C ASP A 108 -23.62 -6.55 9.53
N GLU A 109 -23.36 -5.99 8.34
CA GLU A 109 -23.40 -6.75 7.09
C GLU A 109 -22.41 -7.92 7.10
N ILE A 110 -21.15 -7.66 7.48
CA ILE A 110 -20.12 -8.71 7.60
C ILE A 110 -20.55 -9.77 8.62
N LYS A 111 -21.06 -9.36 9.78
CA LYS A 111 -21.50 -10.24 10.86
C LYS A 111 -22.68 -11.12 10.46
N ASN A 112 -23.60 -10.59 9.67
CA ASN A 112 -24.82 -11.29 9.24
C ASN A 112 -24.57 -12.24 8.05
N ARG A 113 -23.53 -12.01 7.25
CA ARG A 113 -23.09 -12.90 6.17
C ARG A 113 -22.22 -14.05 6.70
N LYS A 114 -22.82 -14.89 7.56
CA LYS A 114 -22.16 -16.14 8.01
C LYS A 114 -21.79 -17.00 6.81
N ASP A 115 -20.60 -17.58 6.84
CA ASP A 115 -20.00 -18.40 5.78
C ASP A 115 -19.68 -17.64 4.47
N GLY A 116 -19.73 -16.31 4.48
CA GLY A 116 -19.28 -15.46 3.38
C GLY A 116 -17.76 -15.27 3.32
N LEU A 117 -17.24 -14.91 2.14
CA LEU A 117 -15.84 -14.54 1.95
C LEU A 117 -15.67 -13.02 2.03
N LEU A 118 -14.55 -12.58 2.63
CA LEU A 118 -14.09 -11.19 2.57
C LEU A 118 -13.01 -11.07 1.48
N ALA A 119 -13.18 -10.09 0.59
CA ALA A 119 -12.21 -9.74 -0.42
C ALA A 119 -11.68 -8.32 -0.17
N PHE A 120 -10.39 -8.13 -0.42
CA PHE A 120 -9.73 -6.84 -0.24
C PHE A 120 -9.02 -6.46 -1.55
N ASN A 121 -9.22 -5.22 -1.99
CA ASN A 121 -8.56 -4.69 -3.19
C ASN A 121 -7.18 -4.07 -2.87
N THR A 122 -6.79 -4.05 -1.59
CA THR A 122 -5.56 -3.42 -1.08
C THR A 122 -4.65 -4.47 -0.44
N PHE A 123 -3.35 -4.18 -0.36
CA PHE A 123 -2.48 -5.00 0.50
C PHE A 123 -2.85 -4.82 1.97
N LEU A 124 -2.77 -5.91 2.74
CA LEU A 124 -3.08 -5.89 4.16
C LEU A 124 -1.81 -5.75 4.99
N SER A 125 -1.72 -4.67 5.76
CA SER A 125 -0.71 -4.51 6.81
C SER A 125 -1.25 -5.08 8.12
N THR A 126 -0.52 -6.00 8.74
CA THR A 126 -0.96 -6.71 9.94
C THR A 126 0.15 -6.73 11.00
N SER A 127 -0.21 -6.96 12.25
CA SER A 127 0.71 -7.07 13.37
C SER A 127 0.65 -8.48 13.99
N LEU A 128 1.77 -8.97 14.49
CA LEU A 128 1.79 -10.17 15.36
C LEU A 128 1.34 -9.85 16.79
N ASN A 129 1.45 -8.59 17.19
CA ASN A 129 0.98 -8.09 18.48
C ASN A 129 -0.45 -7.55 18.34
N GLU A 130 -1.39 -8.19 19.04
CA GLU A 130 -2.80 -7.79 19.10
C GLU A 130 -2.97 -6.37 19.66
N GLU A 131 -2.20 -5.97 20.68
CA GLU A 131 -2.32 -4.65 21.31
C GLU A 131 -2.07 -3.52 20.32
N VAL A 132 -1.12 -3.70 19.39
CA VAL A 132 -0.86 -2.73 18.31
C VAL A 132 -2.10 -2.57 17.41
N SER A 133 -2.83 -3.66 17.16
CA SER A 133 -4.02 -3.61 16.32
C SER A 133 -5.21 -2.91 16.98
N LEU A 134 -5.22 -2.81 18.30
CA LEU A 134 -6.27 -2.15 19.09
C LEU A 134 -6.06 -0.64 19.24
N GLN A 135 -4.95 -0.08 18.74
CA GLN A 135 -4.63 1.35 18.82
C GLN A 135 -5.23 2.19 17.67
N PHE A 136 -6.00 1.57 16.76
CA PHE A 136 -6.55 2.18 15.54
C PHE A 136 -8.06 2.51 15.63
#